data_AF-D3YUX0-F1
#
_entry.id   AF-D3YUX0-F1
#
_cell.length_a   1.000
_cell.length_b   1.000
_cell.length_c   1.000
_cell.angle_alpha   90.00
_cell.angle_beta   90.00
_cell.angle_gamma   90.00
#
_symmetry.space_group_name_H-M   'P 1'
#
loop_
_entity.id
_entity.type
_entity.pdbx_description
1 polymer ?
#
loop_
_entity_poly.entity_id
_entity_poly.type
_entity_poly.pdbx_seq_one_letter_code
_entity_poly.pdbx_strand_id
1 'polypeptide(L)'
;MAALSKSIPHNCYEIGHTWHPSCRVSFLQITWGALEESLRIYAPLYLIAAVLRKRKLEYYLYKLLPEILQSASFLTANGALYITFFCILRSINICGRVWWHMALIAALKWLRS
;
A
#
# COMPACT_ATOMS: atom_id res chain seq x y z
N MET A 1 -4.53 28.75 9.86
CA MET A 1 -3.27 28.12 10.30
C MET A 1 -2.80 27.14 9.24
N ALA A 2 -1.83 27.56 8.43
CA ALA A 2 -1.18 26.79 7.37
C ALA A 2 0.27 26.46 7.82
N ALA A 3 0.39 25.71 8.90
CA ALA A 3 1.66 25.57 9.64
C ALA A 3 2.39 24.24 9.43
N LEU A 4 1.83 23.27 8.69
CA LEU A 4 2.49 21.97 8.44
C LEU A 4 3.12 21.83 7.05
N SER A 5 2.81 22.71 6.08
CA SER A 5 3.58 22.78 4.83
C SER A 5 4.93 23.47 5.02
N LYS A 6 5.12 24.18 6.14
CA LYS A 6 6.33 24.95 6.46
C LYS A 6 7.29 24.24 7.44
N SER A 7 6.88 23.16 8.10
CA SER A 7 7.65 22.56 9.20
C SER A 7 8.54 21.36 8.83
N ILE A 8 8.48 20.84 7.60
CA ILE A 8 9.40 19.80 7.12
C ILE A 8 9.92 20.22 5.73
N PRO A 9 11.19 20.66 5.61
CA PRO A 9 11.81 21.01 4.33
C PRO A 9 12.13 19.78 3.46
N HIS A 10 11.77 18.58 3.92
CA HIS A 10 12.15 17.32 3.29
C HIS A 10 11.15 16.90 2.21
N ASN A 11 11.62 16.63 0.98
CA ASN A 11 10.73 16.20 -0.11
C ASN A 11 10.10 14.82 0.20
N CYS A 12 9.01 14.41 -0.47
CA CYS A 12 8.44 13.06 -0.33
C CYS A 12 9.48 11.94 -0.61
N TYR A 13 10.47 12.26 -1.45
CA TYR A 13 11.68 11.48 -1.65
C TYR A 13 12.45 11.20 -0.36
N GLU A 14 12.67 12.20 0.50
CA GLU A 14 13.54 12.07 1.67
C GLU A 14 12.90 11.29 2.83
N ILE A 15 11.58 11.08 2.79
CA ILE A 15 10.84 10.44 3.89
C ILE A 15 10.15 9.15 3.44
N GLY A 16 9.53 9.14 2.26
CA GLY A 16 8.61 8.09 1.84
C GLY A 16 9.12 7.21 0.70
N HIS A 17 10.05 7.68 -0.13
CA HIS A 17 10.61 6.89 -1.23
C HIS A 17 12.05 7.27 -1.59
N THR A 18 12.95 7.08 -0.62
CA THR A 18 14.37 7.49 -0.69
C THR A 18 15.18 6.80 -1.79
N TRP A 19 14.66 5.73 -2.38
CA TRP A 19 15.33 4.97 -3.45
C TRP A 19 15.16 5.57 -4.85
N HIS A 20 14.12 6.38 -5.10
CA HIS A 20 13.94 7.00 -6.42
C HIS A 20 13.22 8.36 -6.34
N PRO A 21 13.69 9.41 -7.04
CA PRO A 21 13.12 10.76 -6.92
C PRO A 21 11.72 10.91 -7.51
N SER A 22 11.36 10.09 -8.50
CA SER A 22 10.01 10.08 -9.11
C SER A 22 9.04 9.19 -8.34
N CYS A 23 7.96 9.75 -7.79
CA CYS A 23 6.91 9.02 -7.07
C CYS A 23 6.30 7.88 -7.90
N ARG A 24 6.15 8.06 -9.22
CA ARG A 24 5.58 7.05 -10.14
C ARG A 24 6.48 5.83 -10.28
N VAL A 25 7.79 6.07 -10.41
CA VAL A 25 8.77 4.98 -10.52
C VAL A 25 8.88 4.27 -9.18
N SER A 26 8.88 5.02 -8.07
CA SER A 26 8.88 4.45 -6.73
C SER A 26 7.67 3.54 -6.49
N PHE A 27 6.48 3.96 -6.91
CA PHE A 27 5.26 3.14 -6.86
C PHE A 27 5.41 1.84 -7.64
N LEU A 28 5.92 1.90 -8.87
CA LEU A 28 6.13 0.71 -9.70
C LEU A 28 7.15 -0.24 -9.08
N GLN A 29 8.24 0.29 -8.53
CA GLN A 29 9.27 -0.52 -7.86
C GLN A 29 8.75 -1.22 -6.61
N ILE A 30 7.96 -0.54 -5.78
CA ILE A 30 7.30 -1.17 -4.62
C ILE A 30 6.30 -2.21 -5.07
N THR A 31 5.48 -1.90 -6.07
CA THR A 31 4.45 -2.81 -6.57
C THR A 31 5.11 -4.09 -7.09
N TRP A 32 6.19 -3.95 -7.85
CA TRP A 32 6.97 -5.06 -8.36
C TRP A 32 7.67 -5.85 -7.25
N GLY A 33 8.35 -5.17 -6.34
CA GLY A 33 9.05 -5.82 -5.23
C GLY A 33 8.09 -6.55 -4.28
N ALA A 34 6.94 -5.95 -3.97
CA ALA A 34 5.90 -6.60 -3.16
C ALA A 34 5.30 -7.81 -3.87
N LEU A 35 5.14 -7.74 -5.19
CA LEU A 35 4.66 -8.88 -5.98
C LEU A 35 5.70 -10.02 -5.99
N GLU A 36 6.99 -9.71 -6.18
CA GLU A 36 8.07 -10.71 -6.11
C GLU A 36 8.13 -11.38 -4.73
N GLU A 37 8.12 -10.59 -3.65
CA GLU A 37 8.16 -11.12 -2.28
C GLU A 37 6.91 -11.93 -1.94
N SER A 38 5.73 -11.49 -2.40
CA SER A 38 4.50 -12.28 -2.24
C SER A 38 4.61 -13.63 -2.95
N LEU A 39 5.12 -13.68 -4.17
CA LEU A 39 5.34 -14.93 -4.89
C LEU A 39 6.40 -15.79 -4.21
N ARG A 40 7.47 -15.21 -3.66
CA ARG A 40 8.48 -15.96 -2.89
C ARG A 40 7.94 -16.62 -1.64
N ILE A 41 7.00 -16.00 -0.95
CA ILE A 41 6.39 -16.57 0.27
C ILE A 41 5.34 -17.61 -0.10
N TYR A 42 4.46 -17.29 -1.05
CA TYR A 42 3.34 -18.14 -1.39
C TYR A 42 3.75 -19.33 -2.27
N ALA A 43 4.65 -19.16 -3.24
CA ALA A 43 5.09 -20.26 -4.13
C ALA A 43 5.58 -21.52 -3.38
N PRO A 44 6.50 -21.45 -2.40
CA PRO A 44 6.95 -22.64 -1.68
C PRO A 44 5.85 -23.22 -0.79
N LEU A 45 5.03 -22.39 -0.15
CA LEU A 45 3.90 -22.86 0.66
C LEU A 45 2.94 -23.72 -0.17
N TYR A 46 2.62 -23.23 -1.37
CA TYR A 46 1.74 -23.90 -2.30
C TYR A 46 2.39 -25.11 -2.98
N LEU A 47 3.70 -25.09 -3.18
CA LEU A 47 4.46 -26.24 -3.67
C LEU A 47 4.53 -27.37 -2.62
N ILE A 48 4.72 -27.04 -1.34
CA ILE A 48 4.68 -28.04 -0.26
C ILE A 48 3.26 -28.62 -0.13
N ALA A 49 2.23 -27.78 -0.15
CA ALA A 49 0.84 -28.24 -0.17
C ALA A 49 0.52 -29.10 -1.39
N ALA A 50 1.17 -28.82 -2.54
CA ALA A 50 1.06 -29.61 -3.76
C ALA A 50 1.56 -31.05 -3.56
N VAL A 51 2.79 -31.17 -3.04
CA VAL A 51 3.45 -32.46 -2.81
C VAL A 51 2.66 -33.29 -1.82
N LEU A 52 2.15 -32.69 -0.74
CA LEU A 52 1.38 -33.38 0.28
C LEU A 52 0.01 -33.87 -0.20
N ARG A 53 -0.67 -33.14 -1.09
CA ARG A 53 -2.04 -33.50 -1.56
C ARG A 53 -2.08 -34.40 -2.81
N LYS A 54 -0.96 -34.63 -3.51
CA LYS A 54 -0.92 -35.39 -4.79
C LYS A 54 -2.05 -35.03 -5.77
N ARG A 55 -2.34 -33.73 -5.92
CA ARG A 55 -3.43 -33.23 -6.79
C ARG A 55 -2.97 -33.12 -8.24
N LYS A 56 -3.92 -33.11 -9.19
CA LYS A 56 -3.67 -32.90 -10.63
C LYS A 56 -3.32 -31.44 -10.93
N LEU A 57 -2.48 -31.19 -11.95
CA LEU A 57 -2.01 -29.85 -12.37
C LEU A 57 -3.14 -28.83 -12.59
N GLU A 58 -4.30 -29.28 -13.06
CA GLU A 58 -5.48 -28.44 -13.30
C GLU A 58 -5.99 -27.74 -12.02
N TYR A 59 -5.89 -28.41 -10.86
CA TYR A 59 -6.28 -27.80 -9.59
C TYR A 59 -5.40 -26.60 -9.22
N TYR A 60 -4.14 -26.61 -9.64
CA TYR A 60 -3.18 -25.54 -9.34
C TYR A 60 -3.47 -24.28 -10.15
N LEU A 61 -3.76 -24.44 -11.44
CA LEU A 61 -4.05 -23.31 -12.33
C LEU A 61 -5.39 -22.65 -12.01
N TYR A 62 -6.45 -23.44 -11.76
CA TYR A 62 -7.79 -22.90 -11.62
C TYR A 62 -8.16 -22.45 -10.22
N LYS A 63 -7.49 -22.96 -9.18
CA LYS A 63 -7.84 -22.64 -7.78
C LYS A 63 -6.70 -21.99 -7.01
N LEU A 64 -5.49 -22.49 -7.17
CA LEU A 64 -4.34 -22.00 -6.40
C LEU A 64 -3.82 -20.67 -6.90
N LEU A 65 -3.69 -20.53 -8.23
CA LEU A 65 -3.20 -19.31 -8.86
C LEU A 65 -4.07 -18.08 -8.53
N PRO A 66 -5.41 -18.12 -8.61
CA PRO A 66 -6.23 -16.97 -8.21
C PRO A 66 -6.17 -16.67 -6.70
N GLU A 67 -6.03 -17.68 -5.83
CA GLU A 67 -5.86 -17.45 -4.38
C GLU A 67 -4.52 -16.76 -4.05
N ILE A 68 -3.45 -17.14 -4.75
CA ILE A 68 -2.13 -16.48 -4.65
C ILE A 68 -2.25 -15.05 -5.14
N LEU A 69 -2.84 -14.84 -6.32
CA LEU A 69 -3.00 -13.51 -6.92
C LEU A 69 -3.90 -12.60 -6.07
N GLN A 70 -4.93 -13.15 -5.42
CA GLN A 70 -5.77 -12.40 -4.48
C GLN A 70 -4.97 -11.94 -3.26
N SER A 71 -4.17 -12.84 -2.67
CA SER A 71 -3.34 -12.50 -1.50
C SER A 71 -2.22 -11.52 -1.87
N ALA A 72 -1.57 -11.75 -3.02
CA ALA A 72 -0.54 -10.88 -3.57
C ALA A 72 -1.09 -9.50 -3.91
N SER A 73 -2.27 -9.42 -4.55
CA SER A 73 -2.90 -8.14 -4.89
C SER A 73 -3.35 -7.39 -3.64
N PHE A 74 -3.85 -8.07 -2.61
CA PHE A 74 -4.16 -7.41 -1.34
C PHE A 74 -2.91 -6.81 -0.70
N LEU A 75 -1.84 -7.60 -0.52
CA LEU A 75 -0.61 -7.12 0.11
C LEU A 75 0.04 -5.99 -0.72
N THR A 76 0.14 -6.20 -2.02
CA THR A 76 0.74 -5.25 -2.97
C THR A 76 -0.09 -3.96 -3.03
N ALA A 77 -1.42 -4.04 -3.10
CA ALA A 77 -2.27 -2.87 -3.09
C ALA A 77 -2.15 -2.09 -1.78
N ASN A 78 -2.13 -2.75 -0.62
CA ASN A 78 -1.96 -2.06 0.67
C ASN A 78 -0.62 -1.34 0.76
N GLY A 79 0.49 -2.00 0.39
CA GLY A 79 1.82 -1.39 0.41
C GLY A 79 1.98 -0.26 -0.61
N ALA A 80 1.49 -0.46 -1.82
CA ALA A 80 1.58 0.52 -2.90
C ALA A 80 0.65 1.74 -2.65
N LEU A 81 -0.54 1.51 -2.09
CA LEU A 81 -1.45 2.58 -1.66
C LEU A 81 -0.86 3.38 -0.51
N TYR A 82 -0.18 2.76 0.45
CA TYR A 82 0.46 3.49 1.55
C TYR A 82 1.50 4.51 1.03
N ILE A 83 2.43 4.09 0.17
CA ILE A 83 3.41 5.02 -0.42
C ILE A 83 2.73 6.05 -1.32
N THR A 84 1.77 5.65 -2.14
CA THR A 84 1.07 6.59 -3.04
C THR A 84 0.25 7.61 -2.27
N PHE A 85 -0.41 7.18 -1.20
CA PHE A 85 -1.15 8.05 -0.30
C PHE A 85 -0.22 9.05 0.38
N PHE A 86 0.96 8.64 0.83
CA PHE A 86 1.97 9.54 1.39
C PHE A 86 2.44 10.59 0.37
N CYS A 87 2.70 10.17 -0.88
CA CYS A 87 3.08 11.07 -1.97
C CYS A 87 1.95 12.06 -2.33
N ILE A 88 0.70 11.59 -2.43
CA ILE A 88 -0.46 12.41 -2.78
C ILE A 88 -0.80 13.37 -1.63
N LEU A 89 -0.75 12.94 -0.37
CA LEU A 89 -0.99 13.80 0.79
C LEU A 89 0.02 14.94 0.91
N ARG A 90 1.24 14.76 0.39
CA ARG A 90 2.29 15.78 0.36
C ARG A 90 2.22 16.65 -0.91
N SER A 91 1.85 16.07 -2.05
CA SER A 91 1.69 16.79 -3.33
C SER A 91 0.42 17.63 -3.39
N ILE A 92 -0.67 17.12 -2.84
CA ILE A 92 -1.95 17.81 -2.69
C ILE A 92 -2.04 18.12 -1.20
N ASN A 93 -2.01 19.40 -0.81
CA ASN A 93 -2.12 19.89 0.58
C ASN A 93 -3.48 19.48 1.25
N ILE A 94 -3.74 18.18 1.41
CA ILE A 94 -4.97 17.58 1.93
C ILE A 94 -4.90 17.47 3.46
N CYS A 95 -3.69 17.45 4.03
CA CYS A 95 -3.49 17.45 5.48
C CYS A 95 -4.16 18.67 6.16
N GLY A 96 -4.30 19.81 5.46
CA GLY A 96 -5.18 20.88 5.94
C GLY A 96 -6.65 20.47 5.91
N ARG A 97 -7.17 20.12 4.74
CA ARG A 97 -8.62 20.00 4.51
C ARG A 97 -9.28 18.82 5.22
N VAL A 98 -8.60 17.67 5.33
CA VAL A 98 -9.14 16.46 5.99
C VAL A 98 -9.03 16.55 7.51
N TRP A 99 -7.94 17.11 8.06
CA TRP A 99 -7.85 17.36 9.49
C TRP A 99 -8.82 18.45 9.94
N TRP A 100 -9.03 19.51 9.14
CA TRP A 100 -10.10 20.49 9.40
C TRP A 100 -11.48 19.83 9.39
N HIS A 101 -11.77 18.93 8.45
CA HIS A 101 -13.07 18.24 8.42
C HIS A 101 -13.24 17.27 9.60
N MET A 102 -12.21 16.49 9.94
CA MET A 102 -12.24 15.58 11.10
C MET A 102 -12.32 16.36 12.43
N ALA A 103 -11.61 17.48 12.56
CA ALA A 103 -11.67 18.37 13.71
C ALA A 103 -13.00 19.13 13.79
N LEU A 104 -13.58 19.57 12.67
CA LEU A 104 -14.90 20.20 12.62
C LEU A 104 -15.99 19.20 13.02
N ILE A 105 -15.92 17.95 12.52
CA ILE A 105 -16.86 16.88 12.90
C ILE A 105 -16.72 16.56 14.40
N ALA A 106 -15.49 16.47 14.92
CA ALA A 106 -15.25 16.27 16.34
C ALA A 106 -15.75 17.45 17.20
N ALA A 107 -15.53 18.69 16.76
CA ALA A 107 -15.99 19.91 17.44
C ALA A 107 -17.52 20.07 17.39
N LEU A 108 -18.16 19.78 16.26
CA LEU A 108 -19.62 19.76 16.14
C LEU A 108 -20.27 18.67 17.00
N LYS A 109 -19.59 17.53 17.15
CA LYS A 109 -20.01 16.46 18.06
C LYS A 109 -19.86 16.86 19.53
N TRP A 110 -18.86 17.68 19.86
CA TRP A 110 -18.66 18.23 21.20
C TRP A 110 -19.63 19.38 21.55
N LEU A 111 -20.02 20.21 20.57
CA LEU A 111 -21.01 21.28 20.75
C LEU A 111 -22.46 20.77 20.90
N ARG A 112 -22.69 19.48 20.63
CA ARG A 112 -24.00 18.81 20.71
C ARG A 112 -24.13 17.87 21.92
N SER A 113 -23.10 17.78 22.77
CA SER A 113 -23.16 17.19 24.12
C SER A 113 -23.19 18.30 25.17
#